data_AF-A0A1R3G072-F1
#
_entry.id   AF-A0A1R3G072-F1
#
_cell.length_a   1.000
_cell.length_b   1.000
_cell.length_c   1.000
_cell.angle_alpha   90.00
_cell.angle_beta   90.00
_cell.angle_gamma   90.00
#
_symmetry.space_group_name_H-M   'P 1'
#
loop_
_entity.id
_entity.type
_entity.pdbx_description
1 polymer ?
#
loop_
_entity_poly.entity_id
_entity_poly.type
_entity_poly.pdbx_seq_one_letter_code
_entity_poly.pdbx_strand_id
1 'polypeptide(L)' 'GTSQVKLSDIYFKNIKGTSSSAVAVALECSKGIPCQDIYLEDVHLDLASGKKQATATCKNVRAKYFGTQIPPPCA' A
#
# COMPACT_ATOMS: atom_id res chain seq x y z
N GLY A 1 -16.30 3.94 -5.50
CA GLY A 1 -17.47 4.86 -5.39
C GLY A 1 -17.03 6.20 -4.79
N THR A 2 -17.95 7.15 -4.68
CA THR A 2 -17.74 8.41 -3.95
C THR A 2 -18.09 8.20 -2.48
N SER A 3 -17.08 7.97 -1.65
CA SER A 3 -17.22 7.97 -0.18
C SER A 3 -17.03 9.40 0.33
N GLN A 4 -17.77 9.76 1.38
CA GLN A 4 -17.57 11.00 2.12
C GLN A 4 -16.74 10.79 3.40
N VAL A 5 -16.17 9.61 3.58
CA VAL A 5 -15.27 9.30 4.69
C VAL A 5 -13.85 9.76 4.34
N LYS A 6 -13.25 10.57 5.21
CA LYS A 6 -11.84 10.96 5.14
C LYS A 6 -10.98 9.97 5.92
N LEU A 7 -9.98 9.40 5.25
CA LEU A 7 -8.92 8.61 5.88
C LEU A 7 -7.63 9.44 5.86
N SER A 8 -7.04 9.63 7.04
CA SER A 8 -5.76 10.34 7.18
C SER A 8 -5.00 9.93 8.43
N ASP A 9 -3.69 10.20 8.43
CA ASP A 9 -2.77 9.91 9.54
C ASP A 9 -2.72 8.41 9.90
N ILE A 10 -2.47 7.59 8.88
CA ILE A 10 -2.45 6.13 8.99
C ILE A 10 -1.02 5.62 8.78
N TYR A 11 -0.56 4.76 9.69
CA TYR A 11 0.78 4.18 9.65
C TYR A 11 0.72 2.66 9.49
N PHE A 12 1.41 2.16 8.45
CA PHE A 12 1.70 0.75 8.25
C PHE A 12 3.20 0.53 8.52
N LYS A 13 3.53 -0.12 9.63
CA LYS A 13 4.92 -0.25 10.10
C LYS A 13 5.32 -1.69 10.32
N ASN A 14 6.55 -2.05 9.94
CA ASN A 14 7.19 -3.33 10.24
C ASN A 14 6.38 -4.56 9.79
N ILE A 15 5.78 -4.48 8.61
CA ILE A 15 4.97 -5.57 8.05
C ILE A 15 5.88 -6.49 7.24
N LYS A 16 5.98 -7.77 7.64
CA LYS A 16 6.83 -8.76 6.99
C LYS A 16 6.09 -10.06 6.72
N GLY A 17 6.31 -10.67 5.56
CA GLY A 17 5.77 -11.99 5.23
C GLY A 17 5.56 -12.20 3.75
N THR A 18 4.53 -12.96 3.42
CA THR A 18 4.19 -13.29 2.03
C THR A 18 2.71 -13.06 1.73
N SER A 19 2.41 -12.56 0.54
CA SER A 19 1.07 -12.46 -0.02
C SER A 19 0.73 -13.67 -0.87
N SER A 20 -0.49 -14.19 -0.77
CA SER A 20 -1.02 -15.19 -1.71
C SER A 20 -1.46 -14.56 -3.04
N SER A 21 -1.74 -13.25 -3.05
CA SER A 21 -2.11 -12.44 -4.21
C SER A 21 -0.90 -11.78 -4.85
N ALA A 22 -0.92 -11.64 -6.18
CA ALA A 22 0.08 -10.88 -6.92
C ALA A 22 0.16 -9.41 -6.47
N VAL A 23 -0.97 -8.80 -6.15
CA VAL A 23 -1.03 -7.46 -5.53
C VAL A 23 -0.98 -7.65 -4.01
N ALA A 24 0.16 -7.36 -3.39
CA ALA A 24 0.35 -7.50 -1.94
C ALA A 24 -0.05 -6.25 -1.16
N VAL A 25 0.00 -5.07 -1.80
CA VAL A 25 -0.43 -3.80 -1.21
C VAL A 25 -1.43 -3.14 -2.14
N ALA A 26 -2.64 -2.87 -1.65
CA ALA A 26 -3.67 -2.15 -2.39
C ALA A 26 -4.20 -0.99 -1.55
N LEU A 27 -3.89 0.25 -1.96
CA LEU A 27 -4.33 1.47 -1.30
C LEU A 27 -5.35 2.18 -2.20
N GLU A 28 -6.63 1.88 -1.98
CA GLU A 28 -7.72 2.40 -2.80
C GLU A 28 -8.61 3.36 -2.03
N CYS A 29 -8.49 4.65 -2.37
CA CYS A 29 -9.25 5.71 -1.73
C CYS A 29 -10.28 6.32 -2.68
N SER A 30 -11.28 6.98 -2.10
CA SER A 30 -12.34 7.60 -2.87
C SER A 30 -11.81 8.77 -3.70
N LYS A 31 -12.40 8.99 -4.89
CA LYS A 31 -12.04 10.15 -5.72
C LYS A 31 -12.55 11.46 -5.12
N GLY A 32 -13.69 11.42 -4.43
CA GLY A 32 -14.30 12.61 -3.82
C GLY A 32 -13.54 13.12 -2.61
N ILE A 33 -13.01 12.20 -1.80
CA ILE A 33 -12.14 12.49 -0.66
C ILE A 33 -10.92 11.57 -0.74
N PRO A 34 -9.83 12.01 -1.39
CA PRO A 34 -8.56 11.29 -1.45
C PRO A 34 -7.96 11.09 -0.06
N CYS A 35 -7.21 9.99 0.12
CA CYS A 35 -6.47 9.76 1.36
C CYS A 35 -5.26 10.67 1.47
N GLN A 36 -4.99 11.13 2.69
CA GLN A 36 -3.90 12.06 3.01
C GLN A 36 -3.05 11.49 4.15
N ASP A 37 -1.76 11.81 4.19
CA ASP A 37 -0.86 11.41 5.28
C ASP A 37 -0.92 9.91 5.61
N ILE A 38 -0.74 9.10 4.55
CA ILE A 38 -0.58 7.66 4.67
C ILE A 38 0.92 7.35 4.70
N TYR A 39 1.35 6.53 5.64
CA TYR A 39 2.77 6.26 5.90
C TYR A 39 3.03 4.75 5.82
N LEU A 40 3.99 4.36 4.99
CA LEU A 40 4.47 2.98 4.91
C LEU A 40 5.94 2.96 5.31
N GLU A 41 6.25 2.21 6.35
CA GLU A 41 7.59 2.14 6.94
C GLU A 41 7.96 0.67 7.13
N ASP A 42 9.05 0.24 6.49
CA ASP A 42 9.58 -1.12 6.59
C ASP A 42 8.53 -2.21 6.28
N VAL A 43 7.98 -2.17 5.06
CA VAL A 43 7.05 -3.15 4.52
C VAL A 43 7.79 -4.09 3.57
N HIS A 44 7.73 -5.39 3.87
CA HIS A 44 8.32 -6.47 3.07
C HIS A 44 7.35 -7.63 2.91
N LEU A 45 6.68 -7.69 1.76
CA LEU A 45 5.75 -8.73 1.36
C LEU A 45 6.18 -9.35 0.03
N ASP A 46 6.60 -10.61 0.06
CA ASP A 46 6.91 -11.39 -1.14
C ASP A 46 5.69 -12.16 -1.65
N LEU A 47 5.67 -12.54 -2.92
CA LEU A 47 4.62 -13.41 -3.45
C LEU A 47 4.88 -14.85 -3.00
N ALA A 48 3.94 -15.47 -2.30
CA ALA A 48 4.07 -16.83 -1.76
C ALA A 48 4.39 -17.88 -2.83
N SER A 49 3.98 -17.67 -4.09
CA SER A 49 4.29 -18.58 -5.19
C SER A 49 5.75 -18.56 -5.64
N GLY A 50 6.55 -17.56 -5.25
CA GLY A 50 7.96 -17.40 -5.62
C GLY A 50 8.23 -17.12 -7.11
N LYS A 51 7.19 -17.03 -7.96
CA LYS A 51 7.34 -16.94 -9.42
C LYS A 51 7.60 -15.53 -9.94
N LYS A 52 7.07 -14.51 -9.28
CA LYS A 52 7.18 -13.09 -9.63
C LYS A 52 7.21 -12.25 -8.36
N GLN A 53 7.83 -11.08 -8.42
CA GLN A 53 7.74 -10.12 -7.34
C GLN A 53 6.30 -9.68 -7.14
N ALA A 54 5.88 -9.51 -5.89
CA ALA A 54 4.59 -8.91 -5.58
C ALA A 54 4.54 -7.46 -6.09
N THR A 55 3.34 -6.92 -6.26
CA THR A 55 3.13 -5.53 -6.71
C THR A 55 2.27 -4.75 -5.72
N ALA A 56 2.34 -3.43 -5.84
CA ALA A 56 1.48 -2.49 -5.14
C ALA A 56 0.57 -1.73 -6.12
N THR A 57 -0.65 -1.41 -5.71
CA THR A 57 -1.57 -0.53 -6.44
C THR A 57 -2.06 0.60 -5.55
N CYS A 58 -2.17 1.80 -6.13
CA CYS A 58 -2.62 2.98 -5.42
C CYS A 58 -3.65 3.76 -6.25
N LYS A 59 -4.69 4.27 -5.58
CA LYS A 59 -5.72 5.08 -6.21
C LYS A 59 -6.19 6.18 -5.27
N ASN A 60 -6.08 7.43 -5.70
CA ASN A 60 -6.47 8.63 -4.93
C ASN A 60 -5.83 8.69 -3.53
N VAL A 61 -4.56 8.28 -3.42
CA VAL A 61 -3.82 8.26 -2.16
C VAL A 61 -2.51 9.00 -2.34
N ARG A 62 -2.10 9.74 -1.31
CA ARG A 62 -0.75 10.30 -1.19
C ARG A 62 -0.06 9.61 -0.03
N ALA A 63 0.75 8.61 -0.34
CA ALA A 63 1.53 7.88 0.65
C ALA A 63 2.98 8.39 0.70
N LYS A 64 3.56 8.36 1.89
CA LYS A 64 4.99 8.59 2.14
C LYS A 64 5.61 7.26 2.54
N TYR A 65 6.77 6.97 1.97
CA TYR A 65 7.44 5.69 2.11
C TYR A 65 8.78 5.89 2.81
N PHE A 66 9.10 5.02 3.77
CA PHE A 66 10.34 5.05 4.53
C PHE A 66 10.92 3.64 4.69
N GLY A 67 12.25 3.53 4.71
CA GLY A 67 12.90 2.23 4.91
C GLY A 67 12.59 1.23 3.78
N THR A 68 12.45 -0.05 4.13
CA THR A 68 12.26 -1.14 3.17
C THR A 68 10.88 -1.10 2.53
N GLN A 69 10.82 -1.18 1.20
CA GLN A 69 9.57 -1.24 0.44
C GLN A 69 9.62 -2.35 -0.58
N ILE A 70 9.12 -3.52 -0.18
CA ILE A 70 8.88 -4.68 -1.04
C ILE A 70 7.42 -5.08 -0.79
N PRO A 71 6.52 -5.06 -1.78
CA PRO A 71 6.72 -4.67 -3.17
C PRO A 71 7.13 -3.19 -3.34
N PRO A 72 7.69 -2.79 -4.50
CA PRO A 72 8.02 -1.40 -4.79
C PRO A 72 6.81 -0.47 -4.59
N PRO A 73 7.02 0.77 -4.12
CA PRO A 73 5.97 1.77 -3.98
C PRO A 73 5.19 1.98 -5.28
N CYS A 74 3.96 2.47 -5.15
CA CYS A 74 3.16 2.89 -6.29
C CYS A 74 3.84 4.05 -7.03
N ALA A 75 3.78 4.02 -8.36
CA ALA A 75 4.22 5.13 -9.21
C ALA A 75 3.28 6.35 -9.11
#